data_AF-A0A6L8H5Q2-F1
#
_entry.id   AF-A0A6L8H5Q2-F1
#
_cell.length_a   1.000
_cell.length_b   1.000
_cell.length_c   1.000
_cell.angle_alpha   90.00
_cell.angle_beta   90.00
_cell.angle_gamma   90.00
#
_symmetry.space_group_name_H-M   'P 1'
#
loop_
_entity.id
_entity.type
_entity.pdbx_description
1 polymer ?
#
loop_
_entity_poly.entity_id
_entity_poly.type
_entity_poly.pdbx_seq_one_letter_code
_entity_poly.pdbx_strand_id
1 'polypeptide(L)'
;MTVDLPFREPQLGQDYWIEDDILPNALEVAQRCIANSTWTLGSPWRPEPWPGMRAPHALLPEELRHVEECVTQRFGITALQPQTDSDMGISGHNHIQLCGGAEGVARPHVDSAAICDYAAVLY
;
A
#
# COMPACT_ATOMS: atom_id res chain seq x y z
N MET A 1 12.85 14.10 24.47
CA MET A 1 14.00 13.23 24.16
C MET A 1 14.13 13.19 22.66
N THR A 2 15.29 13.56 22.11
CA THR A 2 15.59 13.43 20.68
C THR A 2 15.89 11.97 20.41
N VAL A 3 14.99 11.27 19.72
CA VAL A 3 15.25 9.90 19.26
C VAL A 3 16.09 10.04 18.00
N ASP A 4 17.33 9.57 18.05
CA ASP A 4 18.17 9.43 16.87
C ASP A 4 17.74 8.13 16.16
N LEU A 5 17.16 8.26 14.96
CA LEU A 5 16.70 7.14 14.14
C LEU A 5 17.65 6.99 12.95
N PRO A 6 18.84 6.40 13.13
CA PRO A 6 19.76 6.18 12.02
C PRO A 6 19.11 5.26 11.00
N PHE A 7 19.20 5.62 9.72
CA PHE A 7 18.73 4.78 8.64
C PHE A 7 19.44 3.42 8.68
N ARG A 8 18.66 2.34 8.58
CA ARG A 8 19.13 0.97 8.37
C ARG A 8 18.39 0.39 7.17
N GLU A 9 19.12 -0.27 6.29
CA GLU A 9 18.52 -0.98 5.16
C GLU A 9 17.61 -2.11 5.67
N PRO A 10 16.36 -2.21 5.16
CA PRO A 10 15.45 -3.31 5.50
C PRO A 10 16.05 -4.66 5.10
N GLN A 11 15.89 -5.66 5.97
CA GLN A 11 16.34 -7.03 5.74
C GLN A 11 15.15 -7.95 5.45
N LEU A 12 15.28 -8.79 4.41
CA LEU A 12 14.27 -9.78 4.05
C LEU A 12 14.10 -10.79 5.18
N GLY A 13 12.85 -11.06 5.57
CA GLY A 13 12.51 -11.96 6.65
C GLY A 13 12.56 -11.34 8.05
N GLN A 14 12.99 -10.07 8.16
CA GLN A 14 13.07 -9.33 9.43
C GLN A 14 12.30 -8.00 9.39
N ASP A 15 12.52 -7.19 8.36
CA ASP A 15 11.90 -5.87 8.21
C ASP A 15 10.85 -5.85 7.09
N TYR A 16 11.01 -6.73 6.10
CA TYR A 16 10.04 -6.94 5.03
C TYR A 16 9.99 -8.42 4.62
N TRP A 17 8.86 -8.82 4.02
CA TRP A 17 8.61 -10.17 3.54
C TRP A 17 8.03 -10.11 2.14
N ILE A 18 8.27 -11.15 1.35
CA ILE A 18 7.74 -11.32 0.00
C ILE A 18 6.90 -12.59 0.01
N GLU A 19 5.70 -12.49 -0.54
CA GLU A 19 4.84 -13.64 -0.86
C GLU A 19 4.60 -13.62 -2.37
N ASP A 20 4.99 -14.70 -3.04
CA ASP A 20 4.77 -14.86 -4.47
C ASP A 20 3.33 -15.34 -4.73
N ASP A 21 2.78 -14.99 -5.90
CA ASP A 21 1.46 -15.43 -6.34
C ASP A 21 0.31 -15.16 -5.34
N ILE A 22 0.45 -14.08 -4.56
CA ILE A 22 -0.50 -13.67 -3.50
C ILE A 22 -1.94 -13.48 -3.98
N LEU A 23 -2.15 -13.23 -5.27
CA LEU A 23 -3.48 -13.17 -5.87
C LEU A 23 -3.58 -14.20 -7.01
N PRO A 24 -4.50 -15.18 -6.93
CA PRO A 24 -4.65 -16.19 -7.98
C PRO A 24 -5.17 -15.61 -9.31
N ASN A 25 -5.77 -14.42 -9.27
CA ASN A 25 -6.35 -13.70 -10.39
C ASN A 25 -5.71 -12.31 -10.61
N ALA A 26 -4.42 -12.14 -10.28
CA ALA A 26 -3.73 -10.84 -10.32
C ALA A 26 -3.92 -10.05 -11.64
N LEU A 27 -3.92 -10.73 -12.79
CA LEU A 27 -4.14 -10.08 -14.08
C LEU A 27 -5.54 -9.49 -14.23
N GLU A 28 -6.57 -10.22 -13.76
CA GLU A 28 -7.97 -9.74 -13.78
C GLU A 28 -8.13 -8.53 -12.87
N VAL A 29 -7.54 -8.58 -11.68
CA VAL A 29 -7.50 -7.46 -10.73
C VAL A 29 -6.87 -6.23 -11.37
N ALA A 30 -5.70 -6.38 -12.00
CA ALA A 30 -5.01 -5.29 -12.68
C ALA A 30 -5.87 -4.70 -13.81
N GLN A 31 -6.48 -5.55 -14.65
CA GLN A 31 -7.34 -5.10 -15.74
C GLN A 31 -8.56 -4.31 -15.23
N ARG A 32 -9.22 -4.80 -14.17
CA ARG A 32 -10.35 -4.11 -13.54
C ARG A 32 -9.93 -2.75 -12.98
N CYS A 33 -8.80 -2.69 -12.29
CA CYS A 33 -8.26 -1.45 -11.74
C CYS A 33 -7.88 -0.44 -12.82
N ILE A 34 -7.24 -0.88 -13.92
CA ILE A 34 -6.84 -0.02 -15.04
C ILE A 34 -8.07 0.50 -15.82
N ALA A 35 -9.12 -0.32 -15.93
CA ALA A 35 -10.37 0.06 -16.57
C ALA A 35 -11.17 1.13 -15.81
N ASN A 36 -10.72 1.52 -14.61
CA ASN A 36 -11.38 2.54 -13.81
C ASN A 36 -11.41 3.89 -14.57
N SER A 37 -12.57 4.55 -14.58
CA SER A 37 -12.77 5.80 -15.30
C SER A 37 -12.37 7.03 -14.49
N THR A 38 -12.20 6.87 -13.18
CA THR A 38 -12.03 8.00 -12.25
C THR A 38 -10.73 7.85 -11.46
N TRP A 39 -9.83 8.80 -11.63
CA TRP A 39 -8.51 8.80 -11.02
C TRP A 39 -8.26 10.09 -10.24
N THR A 40 -7.66 9.97 -9.06
CA THR A 40 -7.12 11.10 -8.30
C THR A 40 -5.68 11.32 -8.71
N LEU A 41 -5.38 12.51 -9.25
CA LEU A 41 -4.05 12.87 -9.75
C LEU A 41 -3.11 13.24 -8.61
N GLY A 42 -1.89 12.68 -8.65
CA GLY A 42 -0.75 13.04 -7.83
C GLY A 42 0.34 13.77 -8.64
N SER A 43 1.57 13.75 -8.15
CA SER A 43 2.74 14.36 -8.82
C SER A 43 3.13 13.57 -10.09
N PRO A 44 3.50 14.23 -11.21
CA PRO A 44 3.72 15.67 -11.38
C PRO A 44 2.48 16.47 -11.76
N TRP A 45 1.33 15.81 -11.95
CA TRP A 45 0.08 16.42 -12.43
C TRP A 45 -0.53 17.40 -11.43
N ARG A 46 -0.32 17.14 -10.13
CA ARG A 46 -0.71 17.99 -8.99
C ARG A 46 0.41 18.03 -7.95
N PRO A 47 0.49 19.09 -7.12
CA PRO A 47 1.51 19.22 -6.07
C PRO A 47 1.21 18.33 -4.85
N GLU A 48 0.93 17.06 -5.09
CA GLU A 48 0.63 16.06 -4.07
C GLU A 48 1.89 15.27 -3.68
N PRO A 49 1.96 14.72 -2.45
CA PRO A 49 3.13 13.98 -1.98
C PRO A 49 3.29 12.59 -2.62
N TRP A 50 2.23 12.03 -3.24
CA TRP A 50 2.27 10.75 -3.95
C TRP A 50 2.39 10.94 -5.48
N PRO A 51 3.08 10.02 -6.19
CA PRO A 51 3.23 10.10 -7.64
C PRO A 51 2.06 9.52 -8.43
N GLY A 52 2.00 9.86 -9.73
CA GLY A 52 1.11 9.28 -10.71
C GLY A 52 -0.36 9.57 -10.42
N MET A 53 -1.18 8.52 -10.47
CA MET A 53 -2.61 8.63 -10.19
C MET A 53 -3.11 7.41 -9.43
N ARG A 54 -4.09 7.61 -8.54
CA ARG A 54 -4.64 6.55 -7.70
C ARG A 54 -6.16 6.50 -7.70
N ALA A 55 -6.71 5.33 -7.42
CA ALA A 55 -8.14 5.13 -7.21
C ALA A 55 -8.37 4.21 -6.01
N PRO A 56 -9.42 4.45 -5.20
CA PRO A 56 -9.77 3.60 -4.08
C PRO A 56 -10.42 2.29 -4.55
N HIS A 57 -10.59 1.34 -3.61
CA HIS A 57 -11.31 0.09 -3.80
C HIS A 57 -10.71 -0.79 -4.90
N ALA A 58 -9.38 -0.94 -4.90
CA ALA A 58 -8.68 -1.74 -5.91
C ALA A 58 -9.03 -3.23 -5.83
N LEU A 59 -8.95 -3.80 -4.64
CA LEU A 59 -9.32 -5.18 -4.35
C LEU A 59 -10.78 -5.27 -3.93
N LEU A 60 -11.45 -6.32 -4.40
CA LEU A 60 -12.75 -6.74 -3.88
C LEU A 60 -12.61 -7.25 -2.43
N PRO A 61 -13.71 -7.30 -1.65
CA PRO A 61 -13.64 -7.73 -0.24
C PRO A 61 -12.98 -9.10 -0.04
N GLU A 62 -13.24 -10.06 -0.92
CA GLU A 62 -12.65 -11.39 -0.86
C GLU A 62 -11.16 -11.43 -1.22
N GLU A 63 -10.74 -10.61 -2.18
CA GLU A 63 -9.34 -10.47 -2.59
C GLU A 63 -8.53 -9.78 -1.48
N LEU A 64 -9.08 -8.71 -0.90
CA LEU A 64 -8.47 -8.01 0.24
C LEU A 64 -8.34 -8.94 1.44
N ARG A 65 -9.41 -9.66 1.79
CA ARG A 65 -9.39 -10.62 2.89
C ARG A 65 -8.34 -11.72 2.68
N HIS A 66 -8.13 -12.19 1.44
CA HIS A 66 -7.10 -13.17 1.16
C HIS A 66 -5.69 -12.64 1.47
N VAL A 67 -5.40 -11.39 1.09
CA VAL A 67 -4.13 -10.72 1.43
C VAL A 67 -4.00 -10.57 2.96
N GLU A 68 -5.06 -10.14 3.64
CA GLU A 68 -5.08 -10.00 5.10
C GLU A 68 -4.87 -11.34 5.83
N GLU A 69 -5.46 -12.42 5.33
CA GLU A 69 -5.26 -13.79 5.83
C GLU A 69 -3.80 -14.23 5.66
N CYS A 70 -3.17 -13.92 4.52
CA CYS A 70 -1.74 -14.20 4.32
C CYS A 70 -0.87 -13.43 5.33
N VAL A 71 -1.09 -12.13 5.48
CA VAL A 71 -0.37 -11.28 6.45
C VAL A 71 -0.55 -11.84 7.86
N THR A 72 -1.80 -12.12 8.27
CA THR A 72 -2.09 -12.60 9.62
C THR A 72 -1.43 -13.94 9.93
N GLN A 73 -1.46 -14.88 8.98
CA GLN A 73 -0.79 -16.18 9.10
C GLN A 73 0.74 -16.04 9.13
N ARG A 74 1.31 -15.18 8.28
CA ARG A 74 2.76 -14.98 8.18
C ARG A 74 3.35 -14.40 9.46
N PHE A 75 2.64 -13.47 10.10
CA PHE A 75 3.11 -12.78 11.30
C PHE A 75 2.57 -13.35 12.62
N GLY A 76 1.67 -14.34 12.55
CA GLY A 76 1.02 -14.90 13.73
C GLY A 76 0.16 -13.88 14.49
N ILE A 77 -0.36 -12.88 13.79
CA ILE A 77 -1.27 -11.87 14.35
C ILE A 77 -2.72 -12.34 14.21
N THR A 78 -3.57 -12.01 15.18
CA THR A 78 -4.94 -12.52 15.23
C THR A 78 -5.93 -11.74 14.40
N ALA A 79 -5.67 -10.46 14.15
CA ALA A 79 -6.50 -9.57 13.35
C ALA A 79 -5.70 -8.34 12.90
N LEU A 80 -6.07 -7.78 11.75
CA LEU A 80 -5.70 -6.43 11.34
C LEU A 80 -6.81 -5.46 11.74
N GLN A 81 -6.42 -4.26 12.19
CA GLN A 81 -7.37 -3.20 12.46
C GLN A 81 -7.36 -2.22 11.28
N PRO A 82 -8.49 -2.07 10.56
CA PRO A 82 -8.56 -1.09 9.49
C PRO A 82 -8.47 0.32 10.05
N GLN A 83 -7.96 1.25 9.25
CA GLN A 83 -7.95 2.67 9.58
C GLN A 83 -9.38 3.17 9.83
N THR A 84 -9.53 4.09 10.78
CA THR A 84 -10.83 4.68 11.09
C THR A 84 -11.16 5.82 10.13
N ASP A 85 -12.44 6.22 10.06
CA ASP A 85 -12.87 7.37 9.25
C ASP A 85 -12.13 8.68 9.61
N SER A 86 -11.65 8.82 10.86
CA SER A 86 -10.81 9.96 11.27
C SER A 86 -9.39 9.94 10.73
N ASP A 87 -8.89 8.77 10.32
CA ASP A 87 -7.56 8.59 9.72
C ASP A 87 -7.62 8.63 8.18
N MET A 88 -8.83 8.60 7.61
CA MET A 88 -9.08 8.63 6.18
C MET A 88 -8.52 9.92 5.56
N GLY A 89 -7.57 9.75 4.62
CA GLY A 89 -6.90 10.85 3.93
C GLY A 89 -5.44 11.04 4.34
N ILE A 90 -4.98 10.44 5.45
CA ILE A 90 -3.56 10.41 5.82
C ILE A 90 -2.83 9.34 4.99
N SER A 91 -3.43 8.16 4.83
CA SER A 91 -2.93 7.09 3.98
C SER A 91 -4.08 6.44 3.21
N GLY A 92 -3.77 5.89 2.04
CA GLY A 92 -4.76 5.22 1.20
C GLY A 92 -4.78 3.73 1.47
N HIS A 93 -5.79 3.21 2.18
CA HIS A 93 -6.02 1.78 2.30
C HIS A 93 -6.74 1.22 1.05
N ASN A 94 -6.34 0.03 0.59
CA ASN A 94 -6.91 -0.64 -0.60
C ASN A 94 -7.01 0.29 -1.83
N HIS A 95 -5.87 0.79 -2.29
CA HIS A 95 -5.76 1.67 -3.46
C HIS A 95 -4.91 1.05 -4.57
N ILE A 96 -5.28 1.33 -5.81
CA ILE A 96 -4.42 1.12 -6.97
C ILE A 96 -3.71 2.43 -7.25
N GLN A 97 -2.45 2.34 -7.66
CA GLN A 97 -1.67 3.47 -8.11
C GLN A 97 -0.98 3.15 -9.44
N LEU A 98 -1.17 4.02 -10.43
CA LEU A 98 -0.50 3.97 -11.71
C LEU A 98 0.52 5.10 -11.77
N CYS A 99 1.78 4.73 -11.95
CA CYS A 99 2.90 5.65 -12.05
C CYS A 99 3.61 5.44 -13.39
N GLY A 100 3.89 6.52 -14.10
CA GLY A 100 4.85 6.52 -15.20
C GLY A 100 6.26 6.21 -14.70
N GLY A 101 7.11 5.66 -15.58
CA GLY A 101 8.46 5.23 -15.21
C GLY A 101 9.37 6.32 -14.64
N ALA A 102 9.06 7.60 -14.88
CA ALA A 102 9.79 8.75 -14.34
C ALA A 102 9.06 9.45 -13.17
N GLU A 103 7.86 8.99 -12.79
CA GLU A 103 7.05 9.62 -11.75
C GLU A 103 7.40 9.09 -10.35
N GLY A 104 7.91 7.85 -10.26
CA GLY A 104 8.30 7.23 -9.00
C GLY A 104 9.64 7.73 -8.46
N VAL A 105 9.67 8.14 -7.20
CA VAL A 105 10.90 8.46 -6.45
C VAL A 105 10.88 7.75 -5.10
N ALA A 106 12.03 7.19 -4.69
CA ALA A 106 12.18 6.65 -3.35
C ALA A 106 12.09 7.79 -2.33
N ARG A 107 11.10 7.73 -1.43
CA ARG A 107 10.94 8.67 -0.32
C ARG A 107 10.69 7.90 0.97
N PRO A 108 11.21 8.36 2.12
CA PRO A 108 10.84 7.80 3.40
C PRO A 108 9.32 7.91 3.61
N HIS A 109 8.64 6.78 3.77
CA HIS A 109 7.19 6.70 3.99
C HIS A 109 6.85 6.96 5.47
N VAL A 110 7.32 8.09 6.01
CA VAL A 110 7.24 8.43 7.44
C VAL A 110 5.86 8.96 7.87
N ASP A 111 5.04 9.36 6.91
CA ASP A 111 3.68 9.88 7.08
C ASP A 111 2.71 8.84 7.68
N SER A 112 2.89 7.56 7.38
CA SER A 112 2.00 6.48 7.84
C SER A 112 2.44 5.84 9.16
N ALA A 113 3.63 6.17 9.68
CA ALA A 113 4.21 5.50 10.85
C ALA A 113 3.39 5.69 12.14
N ALA A 114 2.53 6.71 12.22
CA ALA A 114 1.65 6.94 13.37
C ALA A 114 0.36 6.11 13.33
N ILE A 115 0.01 5.52 12.18
CA ILE A 115 -1.31 4.94 11.91
C ILE A 115 -1.26 3.56 11.26
N CYS A 116 -0.07 2.97 11.10
CA CYS A 116 0.14 1.76 10.35
C CYS A 116 1.33 0.98 10.92
N ASP A 117 1.06 -0.21 11.44
CA ASP A 117 2.09 -1.16 11.88
C ASP A 117 2.60 -2.03 10.72
N TYR A 118 1.75 -2.26 9.71
CA TYR A 118 2.03 -3.13 8.56
C TYR A 118 1.57 -2.49 7.25
N ALA A 119 2.48 -2.38 6.28
CA ALA A 119 2.17 -1.97 4.92
C ALA A 119 2.34 -3.15 3.96
N ALA A 120 1.33 -3.40 3.13
CA ALA A 120 1.40 -4.37 2.04
C ALA A 120 1.37 -3.63 0.70
N VAL A 121 2.31 -3.96 -0.18
CA VAL A 121 2.39 -3.42 -1.54
C VAL A 121 2.34 -4.58 -2.51
N LEU A 122 1.36 -4.53 -3.42
CA LEU A 122 1.23 -5.46 -4.54
C LEU A 122 1.85 -4.79 -5.77
N TYR A 123 2.75 -5.49 -6.46
CA TYR A 123 3.45 -4.99 -7.64
C TYR A 123 3.16 -5.84 -8.87
#